data_AF-A0A5A7QUI7-F1
#
_entry.id   AF-A0A5A7QUI7-F1
#
_cell.length_a   1.000
_cell.length_b   1.000
_cell.length_c   1.000
_cell.angle_alpha   90.00
_cell.angle_beta   90.00
_cell.angle_gamma   90.00
#
_symmetry.space_group_name_H-M   'P 1'
#
loop_
_entity.id
_entity.type
_entity.pdbx_description
1 polymer ?
#
loop_
_entity_poly.entity_id
_entity_poly.type
_entity_poly.pdbx_seq_one_letter_code
_entity_poly.pdbx_strand_id
1 'polypeptide(L)'
;MKALFKSKRKTPADLVRQTHDLLLFVDRGGADVKESKREEKMMKLGKRIQQLRQILYGDSQSEPLSDACVQLTQEFFREDTLRLLIECLPKLNLETRKDATQIVANLQRQQVQCRLIACDYLEKNLDLMDVLIAGYVNTDLALHYGAMLRECIRHQSIA
;
A
#
# COMPACT_ATOMS: atom_id res chain seq x y z
N MET A 1 6.40 41.65 -6.16
CA MET A 1 5.33 40.63 -6.06
C MET A 1 5.98 39.29 -5.77
N LYS A 2 5.81 38.74 -4.56
CA LYS A 2 6.35 37.42 -4.21
C LYS A 2 5.36 36.36 -4.67
N ALA A 3 5.71 35.63 -5.74
CA ALA A 3 4.97 34.46 -6.17
C ALA A 3 5.02 33.42 -5.04
N LEU A 4 3.88 33.22 -4.39
CA LEU A 4 3.65 32.13 -3.44
C LEU A 4 3.69 30.83 -4.22
N PHE A 5 4.83 30.13 -4.19
CA PHE A 5 4.92 28.73 -4.59
C PHE A 5 4.03 27.90 -3.66
N LYS A 6 2.73 27.81 -3.99
CA LYS A 6 1.88 26.76 -3.43
C LYS A 6 2.47 25.44 -3.92
N SER A 7 3.07 24.67 -3.01
CA SER A 7 3.57 23.34 -3.33
C SER A 7 2.43 22.59 -4.04
N LYS A 8 2.67 22.12 -5.27
CA LYS A 8 1.67 21.41 -6.08
C LYS A 8 1.09 20.29 -5.20
N ARG A 9 -0.22 20.32 -4.91
CA ARG A 9 -0.87 19.23 -4.18
C ARG A 9 -0.57 17.94 -4.93
N LYS A 10 0.02 16.96 -4.26
CA LYS A 10 0.39 15.69 -4.89
C LYS A 10 -0.88 14.94 -5.23
N THR A 11 -0.96 14.44 -6.46
CA THR A 11 -2.07 13.60 -6.88
C THR A 11 -1.94 12.21 -6.23
N PRO A 12 -3.04 11.44 -6.11
CA PRO A 12 -2.98 10.03 -5.72
C PRO A 12 -1.97 9.24 -6.55
N ALA A 13 -1.96 9.42 -7.87
CA ALA A 13 -1.01 8.76 -8.78
C ALA A 13 0.46 9.09 -8.46
N ASP A 14 0.78 10.35 -8.19
CA ASP A 14 2.15 10.75 -7.82
C ASP A 14 2.58 10.16 -6.47
N LEU A 15 1.64 10.00 -5.53
CA LEU A 15 1.91 9.38 -4.24
C LEU A 15 2.14 7.88 -4.37
N VAL A 16 1.33 7.17 -5.17
CA VAL A 16 1.53 5.75 -5.45
C VAL A 16 2.88 5.53 -6.11
N ARG A 17 3.21 6.28 -7.18
CA ARG A 17 4.51 6.19 -7.86
C ARG A 17 5.70 6.40 -6.92
N GLN A 18 5.67 7.46 -6.12
CA GLN A 18 6.74 7.73 -5.13
C GLN A 18 6.83 6.63 -4.07
N THR A 19 5.71 6.04 -3.68
CA THR A 19 5.69 4.94 -2.70
C THR A 19 6.28 3.68 -3.31
N HIS A 20 5.89 3.36 -4.55
CA HIS A 20 6.44 2.25 -5.31
C HIS A 20 7.96 2.36 -5.47
N ASP A 21 8.49 3.52 -5.85
CA ASP A 21 9.95 3.73 -5.98
C ASP A 21 10.70 3.52 -4.65
N LEU A 22 10.10 3.92 -3.53
CA LEU A 22 10.67 3.70 -2.21
C LEU A 22 10.60 2.23 -1.80
N LEU A 23 9.50 1.55 -2.11
CA LEU A 23 9.34 0.12 -1.86
C LEU A 23 10.35 -0.69 -2.68
N LEU A 24 10.58 -0.36 -3.96
CA LEU A 24 11.62 -1.01 -4.78
C LEU A 24 13.02 -0.84 -4.19
N PHE A 25 13.31 0.33 -3.61
CA PHE A 25 14.57 0.55 -2.92
C PHE A 25 14.71 -0.34 -1.68
N VAL A 26 13.64 -0.45 -0.89
CA VAL A 26 13.60 -1.32 0.29
C VAL A 26 13.68 -2.79 -0.11
N ASP A 27 13.05 -3.15 -1.22
CA ASP A 27 13.01 -4.52 -1.68
C ASP A 27 14.42 -5.04 -2.02
N ARG A 28 15.16 -4.25 -2.80
CA ARG A 28 16.55 -4.51 -3.22
C ARG A 28 17.58 -4.48 -2.08
N GLY A 29 17.15 -4.33 -0.83
CA GLY A 29 18.00 -4.43 0.37
C GLY A 29 18.91 -3.23 0.64
N GLY A 30 19.03 -2.27 -0.29
CA GLY A 30 19.76 -1.02 -0.08
C GLY A 30 21.21 -1.19 0.42
N ALA A 31 21.83 -2.35 0.17
CA ALA A 31 23.09 -2.77 0.81
C ALA A 31 24.27 -1.83 0.50
N ASP A 32 24.26 -1.20 -0.68
CA ASP A 32 25.31 -0.27 -1.12
C ASP A 32 25.08 1.18 -0.67
N VAL A 33 24.04 1.44 0.14
CA VAL A 33 23.67 2.79 0.57
C VAL A 33 24.04 3.02 2.02
N LYS A 34 24.67 4.18 2.28
CA LYS A 34 24.95 4.67 3.64
C LYS A 34 23.71 4.56 4.52
N GLU A 35 23.90 4.08 5.75
CA GLU A 35 22.84 3.86 6.73
C GLU A 35 21.94 5.08 6.93
N SER A 36 22.51 6.28 7.07
CA SER A 36 21.74 7.51 7.21
C SER A 36 20.78 7.80 6.03
N LYS A 37 21.20 7.46 4.81
CA LYS A 37 20.36 7.61 3.60
C LYS A 37 19.30 6.50 3.52
N ARG A 38 19.58 5.31 4.05
CA ARG A 38 18.60 4.22 4.20
C ARG A 38 17.51 4.63 5.20
N GLU A 39 17.89 5.14 6.36
CA GLU A 39 16.97 5.65 7.39
C GLU A 39 16.09 6.79 6.87
N GLU A 40 16.68 7.75 6.15
CA GLU A 40 15.93 8.84 5.52
C GLU A 40 14.86 8.30 4.55
N LYS A 41 15.20 7.31 3.74
CA LYS A 41 14.25 6.68 2.81
C LYS A 41 13.17 5.89 3.54
N MET A 42 13.50 5.17 4.61
CA MET A 42 12.52 4.46 5.45
C MET A 42 11.54 5.43 6.11
N MET A 43 12.03 6.56 6.64
CA MET A 43 11.16 7.62 7.19
C MET A 43 10.25 8.22 6.12
N LYS A 44 10.77 8.46 4.91
CA LYS A 44 9.96 8.93 3.78
C LYS A 44 8.90 7.91 3.38
N LEU A 45 9.23 6.62 3.36
CA LEU A 45 8.29 5.54 3.05
C LEU A 45 7.15 5.49 4.08
N GLY A 46 7.47 5.50 5.38
CA GLY A 46 6.46 5.54 6.43
C GLY A 46 5.50 6.73 6.29
N LYS A 47 6.03 7.93 6.01
CA LYS A 47 5.21 9.13 5.74
C LYS A 47 4.31 8.96 4.51
N ARG A 48 4.80 8.31 3.45
CA ARG A 48 4.00 8.07 2.23
C ARG A 48 2.89 7.06 2.48
N ILE A 49 3.18 5.97 3.17
CA ILE A 49 2.18 4.97 3.57
C ILE A 49 1.09 5.61 4.42
N GLN A 50 1.45 6.44 5.40
CA GLN A 50 0.48 7.19 6.20
C GLN A 50 -0.42 8.10 5.33
N GLN A 51 0.15 8.80 4.34
CA GLN A 51 -0.62 9.65 3.42
C GLN A 51 -1.58 8.84 2.54
N LEU A 52 -1.15 7.66 2.06
CA LEU A 52 -2.02 6.76 1.30
C LEU A 52 -3.19 6.27 2.17
N ARG A 53 -2.93 5.91 3.43
CA ARG A 53 -3.97 5.54 4.40
C ARG A 53 -4.98 6.68 4.60
N GLN A 54 -4.50 7.92 4.75
CA GLN A 54 -5.36 9.10 4.89
C GLN A 54 -6.25 9.34 3.67
N ILE A 55 -5.77 9.05 2.45
CA ILE A 55 -6.63 9.13 1.26
C ILE A 55 -7.77 8.12 1.36
N LEU A 56 -7.48 6.90 1.82
CA LEU A 56 -8.45 5.78 1.85
C LEU A 56 -9.43 5.82 3.03
N TYR A 57 -9.04 6.43 4.15
CA TYR A 57 -9.81 6.44 5.39
C TYR A 57 -10.19 7.84 5.88
N GLY A 58 -9.69 8.89 5.25
CA GLY A 58 -9.79 10.26 5.76
C GLY A 58 -8.87 10.52 6.95
N ASP A 59 -9.05 11.69 7.55
CA ASP A 59 -8.43 12.10 8.79
C ASP A 59 -9.47 12.71 9.76
N SER A 60 -9.03 13.34 10.84
CA SER A 60 -9.96 13.95 11.82
C SER A 60 -10.71 15.16 11.27
N GLN A 61 -10.33 15.68 10.09
CA GLN A 61 -10.86 16.90 9.51
C GLN A 61 -11.63 16.65 8.20
N SER A 62 -11.40 15.51 7.54
CA SER A 62 -11.92 15.24 6.20
C SER A 62 -12.21 13.76 5.98
N GLU A 63 -13.37 13.50 5.37
CA GLU A 63 -13.73 12.17 4.86
C GLU A 63 -12.96 11.83 3.58
N PRO A 64 -12.75 10.53 3.29
CA PRO A 64 -12.08 10.10 2.07
C PRO A 64 -12.89 10.50 0.82
N LEU A 65 -12.21 11.09 -0.16
CA LEU A 65 -12.83 11.48 -1.42
C LEU A 65 -12.89 10.28 -2.37
N SER A 66 -14.10 9.92 -2.83
CA SER A 66 -14.34 8.76 -3.70
C SER A 66 -13.41 8.71 -4.93
N ASP A 67 -13.29 9.82 -5.67
CA ASP A 67 -12.44 9.88 -6.87
C ASP A 67 -10.95 9.64 -6.55
N ALA A 68 -10.48 10.15 -5.40
CA ALA A 68 -9.10 9.96 -4.97
C ALA A 68 -8.83 8.50 -4.56
N CYS A 69 -9.79 7.88 -3.87
CA CYS A 69 -9.79 6.46 -3.52
C CYS A 69 -9.74 5.58 -4.79
N VAL A 70 -10.62 5.84 -5.76
CA VAL A 70 -10.66 5.12 -7.04
C VAL A 70 -9.33 5.25 -7.78
N GLN A 71 -8.81 6.47 -7.92
CA GLN A 71 -7.55 6.71 -8.61
C GLN A 71 -6.37 6.00 -7.91
N LEU A 72 -6.28 6.10 -6.57
CA LEU A 72 -5.25 5.41 -5.79
C LEU A 72 -5.30 3.91 -6.03
N THR A 73 -6.51 3.33 -6.06
CA THR A 73 -6.72 1.90 -6.26
C THR A 73 -6.27 1.43 -7.63
N GLN A 74 -6.67 2.15 -8.68
CA GLN A 74 -6.26 1.85 -10.05
C GLN A 74 -4.74 1.88 -10.19
N GLU A 75 -4.09 2.90 -9.63
CA GLU A 75 -2.64 3.06 -9.69
C GLU A 75 -1.89 1.96 -8.91
N PHE A 76 -2.40 1.55 -7.75
CA PHE A 76 -1.81 0.46 -6.96
C PHE A 76 -1.76 -0.86 -7.72
N PHE A 77 -2.86 -1.22 -8.39
CA PHE A 77 -2.94 -2.47 -9.15
C PHE A 77 -2.20 -2.37 -10.50
N ARG A 78 -2.22 -1.21 -11.15
CA ARG A 78 -1.52 -0.99 -12.42
C ARG A 78 -0.01 -1.15 -12.31
N GLU A 79 0.58 -0.64 -11.23
CA GLU A 79 2.03 -0.66 -10.98
C GLU A 79 2.48 -1.85 -10.12
N ASP A 80 1.61 -2.84 -9.89
CA ASP A 80 1.89 -4.00 -9.02
C ASP A 80 2.35 -3.62 -7.59
N THR A 81 1.97 -2.42 -7.13
CA THR A 81 2.44 -1.86 -5.86
C THR A 81 1.84 -2.60 -4.66
N LEU A 82 0.66 -3.23 -4.83
CA LEU A 82 0.04 -4.04 -3.78
C LEU A 82 0.95 -5.20 -3.36
N ARG A 83 1.39 -6.03 -4.32
CA ARG A 83 2.33 -7.13 -4.08
C ARG A 83 3.59 -6.64 -3.42
N LEU A 84 4.21 -5.60 -3.99
CA LEU A 84 5.47 -5.08 -3.48
C LEU A 84 5.34 -4.56 -2.03
N LEU A 85 4.21 -3.96 -1.68
CA LEU A 85 3.92 -3.54 -0.30
C LEU A 85 3.79 -4.74 0.66
N ILE A 86 3.14 -5.82 0.22
CA ILE A 86 3.00 -7.06 0.98
C ILE A 86 4.38 -7.71 1.21
N GLU A 87 5.19 -7.83 0.17
CA GLU A 87 6.55 -8.41 0.24
C GLU A 87 7.50 -7.57 1.11
N CYS A 88 7.35 -6.25 1.10
CA CYS A 88 8.14 -5.35 1.93
C CYS A 88 7.67 -5.29 3.40
N LEU A 89 6.50 -5.83 3.75
CA LEU A 89 5.92 -5.75 5.09
C LEU A 89 6.89 -6.15 6.23
N PRO A 90 7.71 -7.21 6.12
CA PRO A 90 8.68 -7.58 7.14
C PRO A 90 9.74 -6.50 7.39
N LYS A 91 10.04 -5.68 6.38
CA LYS A 91 11.07 -4.63 6.42
C LYS A 91 10.55 -3.32 7.05
N LEU A 92 9.24 -3.21 7.30
CA LEU A 92 8.60 -2.01 7.85
C LEU A 92 8.56 -2.05 9.38
N ASN A 93 8.45 -0.88 10.02
CA ASN A 93 8.20 -0.79 11.46
C ASN A 93 6.72 -1.08 11.80
N LEU A 94 6.43 -1.30 13.09
CA LEU A 94 5.10 -1.73 13.56
C LEU A 94 3.96 -0.81 13.10
N GLU A 95 4.09 0.50 13.27
CA GLU A 95 3.03 1.45 12.87
C GLU A 95 2.82 1.44 11.36
N THR A 96 3.90 1.38 10.58
CA THR A 96 3.82 1.33 9.12
C THR A 96 3.20 0.01 8.64
N ARG A 97 3.43 -1.12 9.34
CA ARG A 97 2.78 -2.42 9.04
C ARG A 97 1.27 -2.35 9.25
N LYS A 98 0.81 -1.69 10.33
CA LYS A 98 -0.63 -1.48 10.59
C LYS A 98 -1.27 -0.67 9.46
N ASP A 99 -0.66 0.44 9.07
CA ASP A 99 -1.13 1.28 7.98
C ASP A 99 -1.15 0.50 6.65
N ALA A 100 -0.08 -0.23 6.34
CA ALA A 100 -0.01 -1.07 5.14
C ALA A 100 -1.12 -2.14 5.11
N THR A 101 -1.41 -2.76 6.25
CA THR A 101 -2.50 -3.74 6.38
C THR A 101 -3.87 -3.12 6.10
N GLN A 102 -4.13 -1.93 6.65
CA GLN A 102 -5.38 -1.21 6.38
C GLN A 102 -5.49 -0.82 4.91
N ILE A 103 -4.41 -0.35 4.30
CA ILE A 103 -4.37 -0.01 2.88
C ILE A 103 -4.70 -1.23 2.02
N VAL A 104 -3.99 -2.36 2.20
CA VAL A 104 -4.23 -3.59 1.43
C VAL A 104 -5.68 -4.05 1.57
N ALA A 105 -6.20 -4.09 2.80
CA ALA A 105 -7.58 -4.50 3.06
C ALA A 105 -8.61 -3.54 2.42
N ASN A 106 -8.36 -2.23 2.42
CA ASN A 106 -9.23 -1.25 1.76
C ASN A 106 -9.21 -1.44 0.24
N LEU A 107 -8.03 -1.56 -0.36
CA LEU A 107 -7.86 -1.74 -1.80
C LEU A 107 -8.55 -2.99 -2.32
N GLN A 108 -8.52 -4.09 -1.56
CA GLN A 108 -9.22 -5.33 -1.91
C GLN A 108 -10.75 -5.16 -1.96
N ARG A 109 -11.31 -4.29 -1.11
CA ARG A 109 -12.76 -4.02 -1.04
C ARG A 109 -13.23 -2.87 -1.93
N GLN A 110 -12.31 -2.07 -2.47
CA GLN A 110 -12.65 -0.85 -3.19
C GLN A 110 -13.30 -1.19 -4.54
N GLN A 111 -14.49 -0.64 -4.78
CA GLN A 111 -15.14 -0.73 -6.08
C GLN A 111 -14.69 0.41 -6.99
N VAL A 112 -14.24 0.06 -8.19
CA VAL A 112 -13.91 0.99 -9.26
C VAL A 112 -14.90 0.76 -10.39
N GLN A 113 -15.71 1.77 -10.72
CA GLN A 113 -16.78 1.65 -11.72
C GLN A 113 -17.72 0.45 -11.43
N CYS A 114 -18.11 0.29 -10.16
CA CYS A 114 -18.94 -0.81 -9.65
C CYS A 114 -18.32 -2.21 -9.81
N ARG A 115 -17.00 -2.33 -10.01
CA ARG A 115 -16.27 -3.60 -10.10
C ARG A 115 -15.18 -3.69 -9.04
N LEU A 116 -14.97 -4.89 -8.50
CA LEU A 116 -13.85 -5.17 -7.61
C LEU A 116 -12.62 -5.55 -8.45
N ILE A 117 -11.86 -4.56 -8.87
CA ILE A 117 -10.66 -4.78 -9.72
C ILE A 117 -9.55 -5.55 -8.98
N ALA A 118 -9.65 -5.68 -7.66
CA ALA A 118 -8.79 -6.55 -6.87
C ALA A 118 -8.94 -8.04 -7.24
N CYS A 119 -10.15 -8.50 -7.63
CA CYS A 119 -10.36 -9.88 -8.05
C CYS A 119 -9.54 -10.18 -9.32
N ASP A 120 -9.67 -9.34 -10.35
CA ASP A 120 -8.92 -9.47 -11.61
C ASP A 120 -7.40 -9.45 -11.36
N TYR A 121 -6.95 -8.68 -10.39
CA TYR A 121 -5.54 -8.62 -10.00
C TYR A 121 -5.10 -9.92 -9.31
N LEU A 122 -5.86 -10.42 -8.33
CA LEU A 122 -5.53 -11.65 -7.59
C LEU A 122 -5.56 -12.89 -8.50
N GLU A 123 -6.49 -12.97 -9.45
CA GLU A 123 -6.54 -14.06 -10.43
C GLU A 123 -5.29 -14.12 -11.31
N LYS A 124 -4.66 -12.98 -11.60
CA LYS A 124 -3.40 -12.88 -12.34
C LYS A 124 -2.16 -13.11 -11.46
N ASN A 125 -2.34 -13.15 -10.15
CA ASN A 125 -1.28 -13.16 -9.12
C ASN A 125 -1.57 -14.25 -8.06
N LEU A 126 -1.88 -15.47 -8.51
CA LEU A 126 -2.33 -16.56 -7.63
C LEU A 126 -1.31 -16.93 -6.54
N ASP A 127 -0.02 -16.78 -6.85
CA ASP A 127 1.09 -16.99 -5.92
C ASP A 127 1.08 -16.03 -4.72
N LEU A 128 0.36 -14.90 -4.80
CA LEU A 128 0.23 -13.96 -3.70
C LEU A 128 -0.47 -14.60 -2.48
N MET A 129 -1.34 -15.59 -2.70
CA MET A 129 -1.92 -16.36 -1.59
C MET A 129 -0.85 -17.17 -0.85
N ASP A 130 0.07 -17.79 -1.59
CA ASP A 130 1.18 -18.54 -1.00
C ASP A 130 2.11 -17.61 -0.20
N VAL A 131 2.37 -16.39 -0.71
CA VAL A 131 3.11 -15.36 0.02
C VAL A 131 2.43 -14.99 1.35
N LEU A 132 1.11 -14.75 1.33
CA LEU A 132 0.34 -14.42 2.53
C LEU A 132 0.33 -15.58 3.54
N ILE A 133 0.20 -16.82 3.07
CA ILE A 133 0.23 -18.03 3.91
C ILE A 133 1.62 -18.23 4.52
N ALA A 134 2.69 -18.13 3.72
CA ALA A 134 4.06 -18.26 4.20
C ALA A 134 4.40 -17.23 5.29
N GLY A 135 3.79 -16.05 5.21
CA GLY A 135 3.91 -14.99 6.20
C GLY A 135 3.49 -15.38 7.63
N TYR A 136 2.64 -16.39 7.80
CA TYR A 136 2.21 -16.88 9.13
C TYR A 136 3.34 -17.52 9.94
N VAL A 137 4.43 -17.95 9.29
CA VAL A 137 5.60 -18.49 9.97
C VAL A 137 6.23 -17.45 10.89
N ASN A 138 6.10 -16.16 10.56
CA ASN A 138 6.53 -15.06 11.41
C ASN A 138 5.38 -14.61 12.32
N THR A 139 5.47 -14.93 13.61
CA THR A 139 4.44 -14.61 14.61
C THR A 139 4.11 -13.12 14.71
N ASP A 140 5.10 -12.25 14.50
CA ASP A 140 4.91 -10.79 14.57
C ASP A 140 4.16 -10.24 13.35
N LEU A 141 4.12 -11.00 12.25
CA LEU A 141 3.48 -10.63 11.01
C LEU A 141 2.18 -11.42 10.73
N ALA A 142 1.99 -12.54 11.40
CA ALA A 142 0.86 -13.45 11.18
C ALA A 142 -0.50 -12.73 11.28
N LEU A 143 -0.65 -11.78 12.20
CA LEU A 143 -1.88 -10.98 12.33
C LEU A 143 -2.13 -10.09 11.11
N HIS A 144 -1.08 -9.50 10.55
CA HIS A 144 -1.15 -8.63 9.38
C HIS A 144 -1.48 -9.43 8.12
N TYR A 145 -0.72 -10.49 7.86
CA TYR A 145 -0.97 -11.36 6.70
C TYR A 145 -2.32 -12.06 6.79
N GLY A 146 -2.73 -12.50 7.99
CA GLY A 146 -4.04 -13.09 8.18
C GLY A 146 -5.20 -12.11 7.95
N ALA A 147 -5.03 -10.84 8.30
CA ALA A 147 -6.01 -9.82 7.96
C ALA A 147 -6.15 -9.65 6.44
N MET A 148 -5.03 -9.58 5.70
CA MET A 148 -5.04 -9.47 4.24
C MET A 148 -5.62 -10.72 3.56
N LEU A 149 -5.27 -11.92 4.05
CA LEU A 149 -5.74 -13.19 3.48
C LEU A 149 -7.25 -13.38 3.67
N ARG A 150 -7.79 -13.05 4.84
CA ARG A 150 -9.24 -13.14 5.09
C ARG A 150 -10.05 -12.27 4.16
N GLU A 151 -9.52 -11.11 3.78
CA GLU A 151 -10.16 -10.22 2.80
C GLU A 151 -10.13 -10.84 1.40
N CYS A 152 -8.99 -11.40 0.96
CA CYS A 152 -8.90 -12.16 -0.29
C CYS A 152 -9.97 -13.28 -0.39
N ILE A 153 -10.12 -14.09 0.67
CA ILE A 153 -11.06 -15.22 0.69
C ILE A 153 -12.51 -14.73 0.61
N ARG A 154 -12.85 -13.62 1.29
CA ARG A 154 -14.21 -13.07 1.27
C ARG A 154 -14.67 -12.76 -0.16
N HIS A 155 -13.76 -12.27 -1.00
CA HIS A 155 -14.08 -11.93 -2.38
C HIS A 155 -14.25 -13.16 -3.28
N GLN A 156 -13.50 -14.23 -3.04
CA GLN A 156 -13.68 -15.51 -3.76
C GLN A 156 -14.99 -16.22 -3.40
N SER A 157 -15.51 -16.02 -2.18
CA SER A 157 -16.78 -16.64 -1.75
C SER A 157 -18.04 -15.92 -2.26
N ILE A 158 -17.90 -14.72 -2.84
CA ILE A 158 -19.00 -13.87 -3.31
C ILE A 158 -19.04 -13.76 -4.84
N ALA A 159 -17.95 -14.13 -5.53
CA ALA A 159 -17.85 -14.21 -6.99
C ALA A 159 -18.27 -15.60 -7.50
#